data_AF-A0A4S1EHV1-F1
#
_entry.id   AF-A0A4S1EHV1-F1
#
_cell.length_a   1.000
_cell.length_b   1.000
_cell.length_c   1.000
_cell.angle_alpha   90.00
_cell.angle_beta   90.00
_cell.angle_gamma   90.00
#
_symmetry.space_group_name_H-M   'P 1'
#
loop_
_entity.id
_entity.type
_entity.pdbx_description
1 polymer ?
#
loop_
_entity_poly.entity_id
_entity_poly.type
_entity_poly.pdbx_seq_one_letter_code
_entity_poly.pdbx_strand_id
1 'polypeptide(L)'
;LKRAQAPVLLSLSDDASEDQYAAAPSNSCPQQHAENTQLLSRIEQALQELPARQREAFSLHRFDHLTYEQIAIKLNISRALVSRYIARTVAYCRLRIEHSPEQAMSMLSSKGTDDDA
;
A
#
# COMPACT_ATOMS: atom_id res chain seq x y z
N LEU A 1 -45.28 -11.50 -1.70
CA LEU A 1 -45.67 -10.86 -0.42
C LEU A 1 -44.55 -11.13 0.57
N LYS A 2 -43.67 -10.17 0.90
CA LYS A 2 -43.84 -9.10 1.89
C LYS A 2 -44.11 -9.63 3.31
N ARG A 3 -43.07 -9.60 4.16
CA ARG A 3 -43.02 -9.26 5.60
C ARG A 3 -41.58 -9.56 6.08
N ALA A 4 -40.73 -8.60 6.47
CA ALA A 4 -40.81 -7.65 7.59
C ALA A 4 -41.12 -8.40 8.91
N GLN A 5 -40.42 -8.27 10.05
CA GLN A 5 -39.41 -7.31 10.52
C GLN A 5 -38.95 -7.78 11.92
N ALA A 6 -37.63 -7.72 12.17
CA ALA A 6 -36.90 -7.36 13.41
C ALA A 6 -37.07 -8.19 14.72
N PRO A 7 -36.34 -7.83 15.81
CA PRO A 7 -34.99 -8.31 16.10
C PRO A 7 -34.93 -9.01 17.47
N VAL A 8 -34.08 -10.03 17.63
CA VAL A 8 -33.88 -10.61 18.97
C VAL A 8 -32.77 -9.82 19.67
N LEU A 9 -33.21 -9.19 20.76
CA LEU A 9 -32.50 -8.30 21.66
C LEU A 9 -31.31 -9.01 22.32
N LEU A 10 -30.18 -8.30 22.42
CA LEU A 10 -29.05 -8.66 23.27
C LEU A 10 -29.49 -8.99 24.70
N SER A 11 -28.95 -10.09 25.24
CA SER A 11 -28.74 -10.23 26.68
C SER A 11 -27.28 -10.60 26.91
N LEU A 12 -26.51 -9.62 27.37
CA LEU A 12 -25.15 -9.74 27.88
C LEU A 12 -25.19 -10.31 29.30
N SER A 13 -24.40 -11.36 29.55
CA SER A 13 -23.77 -11.76 30.83
C SER A 13 -22.80 -12.92 30.49
N ASP A 14 -21.53 -12.68 30.15
CA ASP A 14 -20.31 -12.65 31.00
C ASP A 14 -19.95 -14.06 31.54
N ASP A 15 -18.81 -14.72 31.29
CA ASP A 15 -17.44 -14.29 30.94
C ASP A 15 -16.77 -15.36 30.01
N ALA A 16 -15.90 -14.93 29.10
CA ALA A 16 -15.67 -15.51 27.77
C ALA A 16 -15.12 -16.96 27.69
N SER A 17 -15.94 -17.85 27.12
CA SER A 17 -15.65 -19.24 26.79
C SER A 17 -14.82 -19.44 25.51
N GLU A 18 -13.87 -20.37 25.59
CA GLU A 18 -13.12 -21.00 24.51
C GLU A 18 -14.02 -21.72 23.47
N ASP A 19 -13.40 -22.03 22.32
CA ASP A 19 -13.86 -22.91 21.25
C ASP A 19 -14.90 -22.39 20.24
N GLN A 20 -14.46 -21.51 19.33
CA GLN A 20 -14.87 -21.66 17.92
C GLN A 20 -13.84 -21.08 16.93
N TYR A 21 -12.62 -21.64 16.89
CA TYR A 21 -11.73 -21.46 15.74
C TYR A 21 -12.15 -22.41 14.61
N ALA A 22 -13.15 -22.00 13.83
CA ALA A 22 -13.45 -22.66 12.55
C ALA A 22 -12.38 -22.25 11.51
N ALA A 23 -11.29 -22.99 11.47
CA ALA A 23 -10.22 -22.81 10.48
C ALA A 23 -10.64 -23.34 9.10
N ALA A 24 -10.82 -22.41 8.16
CA ALA A 24 -10.65 -22.48 6.68
C ALA A 24 -11.46 -23.53 5.87
N PRO A 25 -11.94 -23.14 4.67
CA PRO A 25 -11.00 -23.15 3.57
C PRO A 25 -10.88 -21.76 2.95
N SER A 26 -9.65 -21.24 2.93
CA SER A 26 -9.24 -20.23 1.97
C SER A 26 -9.24 -20.90 0.60
N ASN A 27 -10.42 -21.11 0.03
CA ASN A 27 -10.60 -21.41 -1.38
C ASN A 27 -10.28 -20.13 -2.16
N SER A 28 -9.02 -19.68 -2.09
CA SER A 28 -8.47 -18.77 -3.08
C SER A 28 -8.54 -19.53 -4.40
N CYS A 29 -9.60 -19.28 -5.18
CA CYS A 29 -9.74 -19.86 -6.50
C CYS A 29 -8.41 -19.69 -7.26
N PRO A 30 -7.97 -20.66 -8.07
CA PRO A 30 -6.71 -20.54 -8.84
C PRO A 30 -6.61 -19.23 -9.61
N GLN A 31 -7.76 -18.73 -10.09
CA GLN A 31 -7.90 -17.43 -10.73
C GLN A 31 -7.54 -16.26 -9.80
N GLN A 32 -8.06 -16.23 -8.57
CA GLN A 32 -7.73 -15.19 -7.60
C GLN A 32 -6.26 -15.24 -7.16
N HIS A 33 -5.70 -16.45 -7.05
CA HIS A 33 -4.29 -16.60 -6.76
C HIS A 33 -3.43 -16.04 -7.91
N ALA A 34 -3.75 -16.40 -9.15
CA ALA A 34 -3.06 -15.90 -10.33
C ALA A 34 -3.17 -14.37 -10.47
N GLU A 35 -4.36 -13.80 -10.26
CA GLU A 35 -4.59 -12.35 -10.27
C GLU A 35 -3.76 -11.64 -9.20
N ASN A 36 -3.68 -12.19 -8.00
CA ASN A 36 -2.91 -11.61 -6.90
C ASN A 36 -1.41 -11.69 -7.17
N THR A 37 -0.91 -12.81 -7.69
CA THR A 37 0.49 -12.94 -8.12
C THR A 37 0.84 -11.95 -9.22
N GLN A 38 -0.05 -11.74 -10.19
CA GLN A 38 0.15 -10.74 -11.24
C GLN A 38 0.17 -9.32 -10.69
N LEU A 39 -0.73 -8.99 -9.76
CA LEU A 39 -0.76 -7.69 -9.10
C LEU A 39 0.54 -7.42 -8.32
N LEU A 40 1.00 -8.40 -7.54
CA LEU A 40 2.26 -8.31 -6.79
C LEU A 40 3.45 -8.12 -7.72
N SER A 41 3.53 -8.89 -8.82
CA SER A 41 4.59 -8.76 -9.82
C SER A 41 4.59 -7.37 -10.46
N ARG A 42 3.41 -6.83 -10.77
CA ARG A 42 3.31 -5.44 -11.25
C ARG A 42 3.85 -4.48 -10.20
N ILE A 43 3.41 -4.56 -8.94
CA ILE A 43 3.88 -3.65 -7.87
C ILE A 43 5.40 -3.75 -7.70
N GLU A 44 5.97 -4.95 -7.73
CA GLU A 44 7.41 -5.17 -7.62
C GLU A 44 8.17 -4.47 -8.76
N GLN A 45 7.70 -4.64 -10.01
CA GLN A 45 8.26 -3.93 -11.14
C GLN A 45 8.15 -2.40 -10.98
N ALA A 46 7.07 -1.88 -10.37
CA ALA A 46 6.94 -0.46 -10.04
C ALA A 46 8.10 0.00 -9.17
N LEU A 47 8.36 -0.75 -8.12
CA LEU A 47 9.39 -0.40 -7.16
C LEU A 47 10.77 -0.47 -7.79
N GLN A 48 11.00 -1.40 -8.72
CA GLN A 48 12.26 -1.52 -9.47
C GLN A 48 12.48 -0.39 -10.48
N GLU A 49 11.41 0.13 -11.07
CA GLU A 49 11.47 1.28 -11.99
C GLU A 49 11.82 2.58 -11.23
N LEU A 50 11.49 2.69 -9.94
CA LEU A 50 11.82 3.87 -9.14
C LEU A 50 13.35 4.03 -8.94
N PRO A 51 13.84 5.28 -8.86
CA PRO A 51 15.22 5.58 -8.49
C PRO A 51 15.61 4.92 -7.16
N ALA A 52 16.85 4.42 -7.07
CA ALA A 52 17.33 3.67 -5.91
C ALA A 52 17.07 4.38 -4.56
N ARG A 53 17.33 5.69 -4.48
CA ARG A 53 17.10 6.49 -3.26
C ARG A 53 15.63 6.59 -2.86
N GLN A 54 14.70 6.65 -3.81
CA GLN A 54 13.26 6.68 -3.52
C GLN A 54 12.76 5.33 -3.03
N ARG A 55 13.23 4.26 -3.67
CA ARG A 55 12.94 2.88 -3.26
C ARG A 55 13.44 2.59 -1.86
N GLU A 56 14.66 3.02 -1.55
CA GLU A 56 15.26 2.87 -0.22
C GLU A 56 14.47 3.64 0.85
N ALA A 57 14.12 4.91 0.60
CA ALA A 57 13.28 5.68 1.52
C ALA A 57 11.93 5.01 1.78
N PHE A 58 11.27 4.51 0.73
CA PHE A 58 10.00 3.79 0.86
C PHE A 58 10.15 2.47 1.61
N SER A 59 11.22 1.72 1.34
CA SER A 59 11.51 0.45 2.01
C SER A 59 11.72 0.66 3.52
N LEU A 60 12.55 1.64 3.90
CA LEU A 60 12.78 2.02 5.29
C LEU A 60 11.50 2.46 6.01
N HIS A 61 10.60 3.14 5.31
CA HIS A 61 9.32 3.54 5.90
C HIS A 61 8.37 2.35 6.06
N ARG A 62 8.28 1.47 5.05
CA ARG A 62 7.22 0.46 4.99
C ARG A 62 7.57 -0.86 5.67
N PHE A 63 8.84 -1.26 5.63
CA PHE A 63 9.34 -2.52 6.19
C PHE A 63 10.04 -2.31 7.54
N ASP A 64 10.86 -1.27 7.66
CA ASP A 64 11.54 -0.94 8.93
C ASP A 64 10.71 -0.03 9.84
N HIS A 65 9.54 0.43 9.39
CA HIS A 65 8.63 1.30 10.14
C HIS A 65 9.27 2.61 10.64
N LEU A 66 10.33 3.07 9.96
CA LEU A 66 11.05 4.27 10.34
C LEU A 66 10.22 5.52 10.06
N THR A 67 10.37 6.52 10.93
CA THR A 67 9.76 7.84 10.75
C THR A 67 10.48 8.63 9.66
N TYR A 68 9.82 9.66 9.13
CA TYR A 68 10.44 10.51 8.09
C TYR A 68 11.72 11.19 8.58
N GLU A 69 11.84 11.48 9.88
CA GLU A 69 13.04 12.05 10.49
C GLU A 69 14.18 11.03 10.56
N GLN A 70 13.89 9.80 10.98
CA GLN A 70 14.88 8.73 11.03
C GLN A 70 15.40 8.40 9.63
N ILE A 71 14.53 8.35 8.63
CA ILE A 71 14.90 8.12 7.22
C ILE A 71 15.74 9.29 6.69
N ALA A 72 15.37 10.52 7.01
CA ALA A 72 16.11 11.73 6.62
C ALA A 72 17.55 11.68 7.14
N ILE A 73 17.74 11.29 8.40
CA ILE A 73 19.06 11.09 9.01
C ILE A 73 19.81 9.94 8.32
N LYS A 74 19.17 8.79 8.12
CA LYS A 74 19.80 7.60 7.52
C LYS A 74 20.28 7.84 6.08
N LEU A 75 19.48 8.54 5.28
CA LEU A 75 19.77 8.81 3.87
C LEU A 75 20.49 10.15 3.65
N ASN A 76 20.76 10.89 4.73
CA ASN A 76 21.37 12.22 4.72
C ASN A 76 20.65 13.22 3.77
N ILE A 77 19.32 13.27 3.88
CA ILE A 77 18.44 14.15 3.10
C ILE A 77 17.45 14.89 3.99
N SER A 78 16.78 15.93 3.49
CA SER A 78 15.78 16.66 4.28
C SER A 78 14.51 15.85 4.48
N ARG A 79 13.84 16.03 5.64
CA ARG A 79 12.52 15.45 5.92
C ARG A 79 11.49 15.78 4.85
N ALA A 80 11.55 17.00 4.29
CA ALA A 80 10.69 17.42 3.18
C ALA A 80 10.94 16.59 1.91
N LEU A 81 12.19 16.25 1.61
CA LEU A 81 12.52 15.37 0.48
C LEU A 81 12.05 13.93 0.72
N VAL A 82 12.19 13.40 1.94
CA VAL A 82 11.63 12.08 2.31
C VAL A 82 10.12 12.06 2.08
N SER A 83 9.39 13.05 2.59
CA SER A 83 7.94 13.15 2.40
C SER A 83 7.55 13.16 0.91
N ARG A 84 8.25 13.97 0.10
CA ARG A 84 8.06 13.99 -1.37
C ARG A 84 8.38 12.64 -2.00
N TYR A 85 9.43 11.96 -1.57
CA TYR A 85 9.78 10.63 -2.07
C TYR A 85 8.69 9.60 -1.76
N ILE A 86 8.22 9.54 -0.52
CA ILE A 86 7.14 8.60 -0.14
C ILE A 86 5.86 8.90 -0.93
N ALA A 87 5.44 10.16 -1.00
CA ALA A 87 4.25 10.55 -1.74
C ALA A 87 4.35 10.20 -3.24
N ARG A 88 5.51 10.48 -3.86
CA ARG A 88 5.77 10.14 -5.27
C ARG A 88 5.79 8.64 -5.51
N THR A 89 6.45 7.87 -4.64
CA THR A 89 6.48 6.41 -4.73
C THR A 89 5.07 5.82 -4.65
N VAL A 90 4.25 6.24 -3.69
CA VAL A 90 2.86 5.75 -3.55
C VAL A 90 2.01 6.15 -4.76
N ALA A 91 2.10 7.39 -5.22
CA ALA A 91 1.38 7.86 -6.40
C ALA A 91 1.77 7.05 -7.65
N TYR A 92 3.06 6.79 -7.83
CA TYR A 92 3.57 6.01 -8.94
C TYR A 92 3.13 4.53 -8.89
N CYS A 93 3.19 3.90 -7.71
CA CYS A 93 2.68 2.54 -7.52
C CYS A 93 1.19 2.43 -7.90
N ARG A 94 0.37 3.42 -7.50
CA ARG A 94 -1.05 3.49 -7.90
C ARG A 94 -1.21 3.67 -9.39
N LEU A 95 -0.49 4.63 -9.97
CA LEU A 95 -0.56 4.92 -11.40
C LEU A 95 -0.18 3.71 -12.25
N ARG A 96 0.80 2.89 -11.82
CA ARG A 96 1.16 1.66 -12.53
C ARG A 96 0.19 0.49 -12.38
N ILE A 97 -0.65 0.50 -11.35
CA ILE A 97 -1.74 -0.48 -11.26
C ILE A 97 -2.82 -0.14 -12.31
N GLU A 98 -3.00 1.16 -12.59
CA GLU A 98 -4.01 1.68 -13.52
C GLU A 98 -3.50 1.82 -14.97
N HIS A 99 -2.20 2.08 -15.19
CA HIS A 99 -1.60 2.45 -16.48
C HIS A 99 -0.26 1.75 -16.74
N SER A 100 0.23 1.82 -17.98
CA SER A 100 1.53 1.25 -18.39
C SER A 100 2.74 2.00 -17.78
N PRO A 101 3.88 1.31 -17.57
CA PRO A 101 5.04 1.84 -16.83
C PRO A 101 5.65 3.12 -17.40
N GLU A 102 5.77 3.20 -18.73
CA GLU A 102 6.35 4.34 -19.44
C GLU A 102 5.52 5.62 -19.26
N GLN A 103 4.19 5.50 -19.31
CA GLN A 103 3.27 6.60 -19.09
C GLN A 103 3.32 7.08 -17.64
N ALA A 104 3.44 6.15 -16.69
CA ALA A 104 3.48 6.48 -15.28
C ALA A 104 4.73 7.31 -14.89
N MET A 105 5.89 6.97 -15.45
CA MET A 105 7.14 7.71 -15.21
C MET A 105 7.09 9.11 -15.82
N SER A 106 6.57 9.23 -17.05
CA SER A 106 6.44 10.51 -17.75
C SER A 106 5.59 11.52 -16.96
N MET A 107 4.49 11.05 -16.37
CA MET A 107 3.60 11.86 -15.51
C MET A 107 4.29 12.33 -14.22
N LEU A 108 5.24 11.56 -13.68
CA LEU A 108 5.99 11.91 -12.47
C LEU A 108 7.11 12.92 -12.78
N SER A 109 7.72 12.82 -13.97
CA SER A 109 8.81 13.71 -14.40
C SER A 109 8.33 15.10 -14.82
N SER A 110 7.06 15.23 -15.24
CA SER A 110 6.50 16.51 -15.69
C SER A 110 6.10 17.46 -14.54
N LYS A 111 6.35 17.09 -13.28
CA LYS A 111 5.92 17.87 -12.10
C LYS A 111 7.07 18.10 -11.11
N GLY A 112 7.96 19.02 -11.48
CA GLY A 112 8.85 19.69 -10.52
C GLY A 112 10.14 20.24 -11.09
N THR A 113 10.09 21.43 -11.69
CA THR A 113 11.18 22.42 -11.73
C THR A 113 10.57 23.81 -12.06
N ASP A 114 9.92 24.48 -11.11
CA ASP A 114 9.50 25.89 -11.25
C ASP A 114 9.31 26.55 -9.86
N ASP A 115 10.29 26.44 -8.96
CA ASP A 115 10.26 27.20 -7.69
C ASP A 115 11.69 27.46 -7.15
N ASP A 116 12.47 28.21 -7.92
CA ASP A 116 13.62 28.98 -7.42
C ASP A 116 13.89 30.12 -8.42
N ALA A 117 13.14 31.21 -8.26
CA ALA A 117 13.40 32.52 -8.84
C ALA A 117 13.13 33.59 -7.78
#